data_AF-A0A931SZA8-F1
#
_entry.id   AF-A0A931SZA8-F1
#
_cell.length_a   1.000
_cell.length_b   1.000
_cell.length_c   1.000
_cell.angle_alpha   90.00
_cell.angle_beta   90.00
_cell.angle_gamma   90.00
#
_symmetry.space_group_name_H-M   'P 1'
#
loop_
_entity.id
_entity.type
_entity.pdbx_description
1 polymer ?
#
loop_
_entity_poly.entity_id
_entity_poly.type
_entity_poly.pdbx_seq_one_letter_code
_entity_poly.pdbx_strand_id
1 'polypeptide(L)'
;MRLQTYSRICLGLVVALCSGQAEGLRLGVLDLPEGIRQGQPFTVRLPLEGDGGDPFDPEAIRVEAIVRPPCGGPMMIPGYYAEIYERPSPPASAAGGPTSSASDTGQGDKSGSLWKPSGEKGWRLRFRPLEAGPHRIQVRAETPTHWAQSAEARFTATPANSPGILRVSSRDPNYLEFSS
;
A
#
# COMPACT_ATOMS: atom_id res chain seq x y z
N MET A 1 -36.66 -47.93 -20.73
CA MET A 1 -35.36 -47.47 -21.28
C MET A 1 -35.49 -46.01 -21.68
N ARG A 2 -35.14 -45.10 -20.76
CA ARG A 2 -35.00 -43.65 -21.02
C ARG A 2 -33.84 -43.18 -20.12
N LEU A 3 -32.66 -42.96 -20.71
CA LEU A 3 -31.57 -42.30 -20.03
C LEU A 3 -31.85 -40.80 -20.00
N GLN A 4 -31.99 -40.22 -18.81
CA GLN A 4 -31.91 -38.78 -18.62
C GLN A 4 -30.44 -38.39 -18.44
N THR A 5 -29.91 -37.72 -19.44
CA THR A 5 -28.60 -37.06 -19.41
C THR A 5 -28.69 -35.84 -18.48
N TYR A 6 -28.12 -35.94 -17.28
CA TYR A 6 -27.90 -34.78 -16.42
C TYR A 6 -26.67 -34.02 -16.92
N SER A 7 -26.94 -32.93 -17.62
CA SER A 7 -25.96 -31.90 -17.98
C SER A 7 -25.41 -31.28 -16.69
N ARG A 8 -24.11 -31.46 -16.44
CA ARG A 8 -23.38 -30.79 -15.36
C ARG A 8 -23.24 -29.32 -15.72
N ILE A 9 -24.07 -28.48 -15.11
CA ILE A 9 -23.90 -27.02 -15.15
C ILE A 9 -22.68 -26.70 -14.29
N CYS A 10 -21.57 -26.34 -14.96
CA CYS A 10 -20.44 -25.67 -14.30
C CYS A 10 -20.94 -24.31 -13.79
N LEU A 11 -21.17 -24.22 -12.49
CA LEU A 11 -21.44 -22.97 -11.79
C LEU A 11 -20.14 -22.13 -11.82
N GLY A 12 -20.01 -21.29 -12.83
CA GLY A 12 -19.02 -20.22 -12.82
C GLY A 12 -19.37 -19.24 -11.71
N LEU A 13 -18.61 -19.25 -10.62
CA LEU A 13 -18.69 -18.24 -9.57
C LEU A 13 -18.21 -16.90 -10.15
N VAL A 14 -19.15 -16.14 -10.72
CA VAL A 14 -18.95 -14.72 -11.01
C VAL A 14 -19.07 -14.00 -9.66
N VAL A 15 -17.95 -13.75 -8.99
CA VAL A 15 -17.93 -12.81 -7.87
C VAL A 15 -18.20 -11.43 -8.46
N ALA A 16 -19.43 -10.97 -8.37
CA ALA A 16 -19.78 -9.58 -8.62
C ALA A 16 -19.00 -8.74 -7.60
N LEU A 17 -17.99 -8.01 -8.07
CA LEU A 17 -17.17 -7.09 -7.27
C LEU A 17 -17.99 -5.83 -6.97
N CYS A 18 -18.98 -5.97 -6.08
CA CYS A 18 -19.70 -4.84 -5.52
C CYS A 18 -18.79 -4.11 -4.53
N SER A 19 -18.86 -2.76 -4.52
CA SER A 19 -18.48 -2.01 -3.33
C SER A 19 -19.44 -2.39 -2.19
N GLY A 20 -18.93 -2.39 -0.97
CA GLY A 20 -19.72 -2.73 0.22
C GLY A 20 -19.21 -1.93 1.40
N GLN A 21 -20.12 -1.43 2.21
CA GLN A 21 -19.82 -0.62 3.38
C GLN A 21 -20.74 -1.08 4.50
N ALA A 22 -20.18 -1.51 5.62
CA ALA A 22 -20.90 -1.54 6.90
C ALA A 22 -20.87 -0.13 7.50
N GLU A 23 -21.77 0.18 8.45
CA GLU A 23 -21.70 1.43 9.20
C GLU A 23 -20.28 1.65 9.78
N GLY A 24 -19.82 2.89 9.90
CA GLY A 24 -18.54 3.21 10.57
C GLY A 24 -17.30 3.36 9.67
N LEU A 25 -17.22 2.67 8.52
CA LEU A 25 -16.10 2.82 7.57
C LEU A 25 -16.61 3.06 6.13
N ARG A 26 -15.91 3.91 5.37
CA ARG A 26 -16.21 4.16 3.95
C ARG A 26 -14.95 4.28 3.12
N LEU A 27 -14.92 3.59 1.98
CA LEU A 27 -13.89 3.76 0.95
C LEU A 27 -14.49 4.48 -0.26
N GLY A 28 -13.88 5.59 -0.64
CA GLY A 28 -14.18 6.33 -1.86
C GLY A 28 -13.55 5.72 -3.13
N VAL A 29 -13.55 6.51 -4.20
CA VAL A 29 -12.95 6.13 -5.50
C VAL A 29 -11.43 6.29 -5.43
N LEU A 30 -10.70 5.26 -5.84
CA LEU A 30 -9.24 5.28 -5.88
C LEU A 30 -8.74 6.20 -6.98
N ASP A 31 -7.92 7.19 -6.61
CA ASP A 31 -7.22 8.08 -7.53
C ASP A 31 -5.85 7.51 -7.89
N LEU A 32 -5.81 6.67 -8.94
CA LEU A 32 -4.58 6.00 -9.37
C LEU A 32 -3.74 6.91 -10.27
N PRO A 33 -2.40 6.95 -10.12
CA PRO A 33 -1.56 7.78 -10.96
C PRO A 33 -1.54 7.31 -12.41
N GLU A 34 -1.37 8.24 -13.33
CA GLU A 34 -1.12 7.95 -14.73
C GLU A 34 0.34 7.53 -14.98
N GLY A 35 0.63 6.99 -16.15
CA GLY A 35 2.01 6.72 -16.59
C GLY A 35 2.73 5.64 -15.78
N ILE A 36 2.00 4.70 -15.17
CA ILE A 36 2.59 3.59 -14.40
C ILE A 36 3.45 2.72 -15.33
N ARG A 37 4.67 2.43 -14.89
CA ARG A 37 5.66 1.61 -15.61
C ARG A 37 5.92 0.31 -14.86
N GLN A 38 6.08 -0.78 -15.60
CA GLN A 38 6.55 -2.05 -15.08
C GLN A 38 7.86 -1.84 -14.31
N GLY A 39 7.95 -2.42 -13.12
CA GLY A 39 9.11 -2.33 -12.26
C GLY A 39 9.30 -0.98 -11.57
N GLN A 40 8.45 0.03 -11.78
CA GLN A 40 8.52 1.30 -11.05
C GLN A 40 7.49 1.31 -9.90
N PRO A 41 7.91 1.55 -8.64
CA PRO A 41 6.95 1.68 -7.56
C PRO A 41 6.16 2.98 -7.67
N PHE A 42 4.89 2.94 -7.30
CA PHE A 42 4.06 4.11 -7.08
C PHE A 42 3.40 4.03 -5.70
N THR A 43 2.99 5.19 -5.17
CA THR A 43 2.23 5.31 -3.94
C THR A 43 0.94 6.03 -4.23
N VAL A 44 -0.18 5.51 -3.71
CA VAL A 44 -1.50 6.14 -3.82
C VAL A 44 -2.09 6.35 -2.44
N ARG A 45 -2.84 7.45 -2.28
CA ARG A 45 -3.64 7.70 -1.07
C ARG A 45 -4.93 6.89 -1.13
N LEU A 46 -5.30 6.30 -0.01
CA LEU A 46 -6.55 5.56 0.11
C LEU A 46 -7.63 6.50 0.66
N PRO A 47 -8.77 6.67 -0.04
CA PRO A 47 -9.87 7.54 0.37
C PRO A 47 -10.71 6.83 1.44
N LEU A 48 -10.09 6.53 2.58
CA LEU A 48 -10.73 5.88 3.73
C LEU A 48 -11.23 6.93 4.71
N GLU A 49 -12.53 6.89 4.97
CA GLU A 49 -13.24 7.70 5.95
C GLU A 49 -13.82 6.81 7.05
N GLY A 50 -14.02 7.38 8.23
CA GLY A 50 -14.50 6.67 9.41
C GLY A 50 -13.46 6.60 10.52
N ASP A 51 -13.88 6.12 11.69
CA ASP A 51 -13.00 5.89 12.83
C ASP A 51 -12.64 4.40 12.89
N GLY A 52 -11.34 4.12 12.82
CA GLY A 52 -10.76 2.78 12.88
C GLY A 52 -10.07 2.49 14.21
N GLY A 53 -10.09 3.41 15.18
CA GLY A 53 -9.22 3.36 16.33
C GLY A 53 -7.78 3.79 15.99
N ASP A 54 -6.79 3.19 16.67
CA ASP A 54 -5.38 3.49 16.44
C ASP A 54 -4.96 3.00 15.04
N PRO A 55 -4.57 3.90 14.11
CA PRO A 55 -4.22 3.50 12.75
C PRO A 55 -2.88 2.75 12.64
N PHE A 56 -2.11 2.64 13.74
CA PHE A 56 -0.87 1.89 13.80
C PHE A 56 -1.03 0.51 14.47
N ASP A 57 -2.21 0.20 15.01
CA ASP A 57 -2.54 -1.11 15.56
C ASP A 57 -3.31 -1.94 14.50
N PRO A 58 -2.71 -3.00 13.93
CA PRO A 58 -3.37 -3.82 12.92
C PRO A 58 -4.59 -4.60 13.44
N GLU A 59 -4.73 -4.77 14.76
CA GLU A 59 -5.92 -5.39 15.37
C GLU A 59 -7.07 -4.38 15.54
N ALA A 60 -6.75 -3.08 15.64
CA ALA A 60 -7.75 -2.01 15.63
C ALA A 60 -8.27 -1.77 14.21
N ILE A 61 -7.36 -1.66 13.24
CA ILE A 61 -7.71 -1.47 11.84
C ILE A 61 -6.69 -2.10 10.88
N ARG A 62 -7.21 -2.93 9.97
CA ARG A 62 -6.46 -3.52 8.86
C ARG A 62 -6.89 -2.91 7.54
N VAL A 63 -5.94 -2.38 6.78
CA VAL A 63 -6.19 -1.84 5.43
C VAL A 63 -5.29 -2.55 4.45
N GLU A 64 -5.88 -3.14 3.41
CA GLU A 64 -5.19 -3.94 2.41
C GLU A 64 -5.74 -3.69 1.02
N ALA A 65 -4.90 -3.89 0.01
CA ALA A 65 -5.31 -3.93 -1.37
C ALA A 65 -5.18 -5.34 -1.94
N ILE A 66 -6.22 -5.79 -2.63
CA ILE A 66 -6.19 -6.98 -3.46
C ILE A 66 -5.86 -6.52 -4.87
N VAL A 67 -4.65 -6.83 -5.33
CA VAL A 67 -4.18 -6.52 -6.68
C VAL A 67 -4.23 -7.78 -7.53
N ARG A 68 -4.88 -7.69 -8.70
CA ARG A 68 -4.92 -8.73 -9.71
C ARG A 68 -4.03 -8.31 -10.89
N PRO A 69 -2.85 -8.93 -11.04
CA PRO A 69 -1.96 -8.69 -12.18
C PRO A 69 -2.58 -9.22 -13.50
N PRO A 70 -1.98 -8.87 -14.65
CA PRO A 70 -2.38 -9.38 -15.96
C PRO A 70 -2.32 -10.90 -16.04
N CYS A 71 -1.28 -11.52 -15.47
CA CYS A 71 -1.19 -12.97 -15.31
C CYS A 71 -0.81 -13.35 -13.87
N GLY A 72 -1.14 -14.57 -13.47
CA GLY A 72 -0.94 -15.05 -12.11
C GLY A 72 -2.10 -14.81 -11.15
N GLY A 73 -1.87 -15.12 -9.87
CA GLY A 73 -2.87 -15.03 -8.81
C GLY A 73 -3.03 -13.62 -8.23
N PRO A 74 -4.15 -13.34 -7.55
CA PRO A 74 -4.30 -12.12 -6.77
C PRO A 74 -3.23 -12.05 -5.67
N MET A 75 -2.75 -10.85 -5.38
CA MET A 75 -1.82 -10.57 -4.29
C MET A 75 -2.44 -9.57 -3.30
N MET A 76 -2.18 -9.79 -2.03
CA MET A 76 -2.59 -8.91 -0.94
C MET A 76 -1.43 -7.99 -0.59
N ILE A 77 -1.66 -6.68 -0.70
CA ILE A 77 -0.68 -5.65 -0.42
C ILE A 77 -1.14 -4.85 0.80
N PRO A 78 -0.36 -4.79 1.88
CA PRO A 78 -0.74 -4.02 3.06
C PRO A 78 -0.74 -2.52 2.74
N GLY A 79 -1.81 -1.85 3.16
CA GLY A 79 -1.84 -0.42 3.31
C GLY A 79 -1.06 -0.01 4.57
N TYR A 80 -0.64 1.25 4.61
CA TYR A 80 0.05 1.82 5.76
C TYR A 80 -0.51 3.21 6.07
N TYR A 81 -0.63 3.53 7.35
CA TYR A 81 -0.91 4.90 7.76
C TYR A 81 0.38 5.71 7.70
N ALA A 82 0.34 6.85 7.01
CA ALA A 82 1.50 7.73 6.93
C ALA A 82 1.17 9.12 7.46
N GLU A 83 2.02 9.54 8.37
CA GLU A 83 2.14 10.88 8.90
C GLU A 83 3.56 11.35 8.56
N ILE A 84 3.66 12.40 7.75
CA ILE A 84 4.97 12.87 7.28
C ILE A 84 5.49 13.85 8.34
N TYR A 85 6.79 13.78 8.61
CA TYR A 85 7.45 14.67 9.55
C TYR A 85 8.63 15.33 8.86
N GLU A 86 8.74 16.63 9.01
CA GLU A 86 9.85 17.42 8.52
C GLU A 86 10.76 17.82 9.67
N ARG A 87 12.07 17.74 9.40
CA ARG A 87 13.06 18.38 10.25
C ARG A 87 13.11 19.86 9.87
N PRO A 88 12.86 20.79 10.80
CA PRO A 88 13.17 22.18 10.61
C PRO A 88 14.64 22.30 10.24
N SER A 89 14.93 23.07 9.20
CA SER A 89 16.31 23.43 8.87
C SER A 89 16.97 24.07 10.10
N PRO A 90 18.21 23.69 10.45
CA PRO A 90 18.92 24.36 11.53
C PRO A 90 19.04 25.86 11.20
N PRO A 91 18.98 26.75 12.21
CA PRO A 91 19.17 28.18 11.97
C PRO A 91 20.55 28.41 11.33
N ALA A 92 20.64 29.42 10.45
CA ALA A 92 21.86 29.70 9.68
C ALA A 92 23.12 29.94 10.55
N SER A 93 22.95 30.27 11.83
CA SER A 93 24.06 30.45 12.79
C SER A 93 24.64 29.13 13.35
N ALA A 94 24.00 27.98 13.13
CA ALA A 94 24.45 26.68 13.64
C ALA A 94 25.44 25.95 12.70
N ALA A 95 25.93 26.60 11.65
CA ALA A 95 26.90 26.04 10.70
C ALA A 95 28.36 25.99 11.23
N GLY A 96 28.59 26.30 12.51
CA GLY A 96 29.88 26.12 13.18
C GLY A 96 29.96 24.73 13.82
N GLY A 97 30.99 23.96 13.47
CA GLY A 97 31.31 22.65 14.06
C GLY A 97 31.59 22.68 15.59
N PRO A 98 31.92 21.52 16.18
CA PRO A 98 31.27 21.02 17.38
C PRO A 98 31.80 21.68 18.66
N THR A 99 30.89 22.13 19.53
CA THR A 99 31.20 22.32 20.95
C THR A 99 30.61 21.15 21.74
N SER A 100 31.44 20.12 21.92
CA SER A 100 31.31 19.29 23.11
C SER A 100 31.80 20.14 24.28
N SER A 101 30.87 20.63 25.09
CA SER A 101 31.16 20.98 26.46
C SER A 101 29.99 20.53 27.30
N ALA A 102 30.18 19.39 27.96
CA ALA A 102 29.37 18.98 29.07
C ALA A 102 29.40 20.12 30.10
N SER A 103 28.24 20.73 30.33
CA SER A 103 27.96 21.46 31.55
C SER A 103 26.76 20.79 32.21
N ASP A 104 27.12 19.96 33.18
CA ASP A 104 26.25 19.41 34.19
C ASP A 104 25.77 20.56 35.07
N THR A 105 24.58 21.07 34.81
CA THR A 105 23.79 21.82 35.79
C THR A 105 22.32 21.60 35.50
N GLY A 106 21.64 20.95 36.44
CA GLY A 106 20.27 20.49 36.31
C GLY A 106 19.28 21.58 35.94
N GLN A 107 18.74 21.48 34.74
CA GLN A 107 17.34 21.72 34.40
C GLN A 107 17.17 21.03 33.04
N GLY A 108 16.49 19.89 33.01
CA GLY A 108 16.33 19.11 31.79
C GLY A 108 15.52 19.89 30.76
N ASP A 109 16.21 20.66 29.93
CA ASP A 109 15.64 21.31 28.76
C ASP A 109 15.07 20.22 27.88
N LYS A 110 13.73 20.18 27.86
CA LYS A 110 12.97 19.48 26.84
C LYS A 110 13.37 20.14 25.51
N SER A 111 14.44 19.66 24.89
CA SER A 111 14.69 19.82 23.45
C SER A 111 13.54 19.07 22.76
N GLY A 112 12.39 19.73 22.76
CA GLY A 112 11.13 19.21 22.28
C GLY A 112 11.34 18.84 20.83
N SER A 113 10.91 17.61 20.52
CA SER A 113 10.94 16.99 19.18
C SER A 113 11.11 18.03 18.08
N LEU A 114 12.32 18.10 17.52
CA LEU A 114 12.60 19.02 16.41
C LEU A 114 11.67 18.72 15.23
N TRP A 115 11.18 17.49 15.09
CA TRP A 115 10.31 17.07 13.99
C TRP A 115 8.91 17.63 14.11
N LYS A 116 8.46 18.33 13.07
CA LYS A 116 7.09 18.84 12.94
C LYS A 116 6.32 17.99 11.95
N PRO A 117 5.09 17.56 12.27
CA PRO A 117 4.21 16.96 11.28
C PRO A 117 4.09 17.90 10.06
N SER A 118 4.19 17.33 8.88
CA SER A 118 4.05 18.02 7.61
C SER A 118 3.22 17.17 6.65
N GLY A 119 2.70 17.81 5.60
CA GLY A 119 1.87 17.14 4.61
C GLY A 119 0.57 16.53 5.17
N GLU A 120 -0.09 15.76 4.33
CA GLU A 120 -1.39 15.18 4.69
C GLU A 120 -1.21 13.80 5.33
N LYS A 121 -1.80 13.61 6.51
CA LYS A 121 -1.87 12.28 7.14
C LYS A 121 -2.90 11.40 6.45
N GLY A 122 -2.67 10.09 6.47
CA GLY A 122 -3.67 9.14 6.02
C GLY A 122 -3.11 7.84 5.46
N TRP A 123 -4.04 6.95 5.16
CA TRP A 123 -3.78 5.65 4.58
C TRP A 123 -3.21 5.77 3.17
N ARG A 124 -2.17 4.99 2.91
CA ARG A 124 -1.49 4.90 1.63
C ARG A 124 -1.24 3.46 1.27
N LEU A 125 -1.08 3.22 -0.03
CA LEU A 125 -0.66 1.94 -0.57
C LEU A 125 0.55 2.18 -1.46
N ARG A 126 1.60 1.38 -1.30
CA ARG A 126 2.75 1.38 -2.21
C ARG A 126 2.78 0.07 -2.99
N PHE A 127 2.76 0.17 -4.31
CA PHE A 127 2.76 -1.00 -5.19
C PHE A 127 3.79 -0.86 -6.31
N ARG A 128 4.34 -1.98 -6.75
CA ARG A 128 5.29 -2.09 -7.88
C ARG A 128 4.79 -3.17 -8.83
N PRO A 129 4.19 -2.83 -9.99
CA PRO A 129 3.76 -3.83 -10.96
C PRO A 129 4.97 -4.55 -11.53
N LEU A 130 5.00 -5.88 -11.43
CA LEU A 130 6.12 -6.69 -11.94
C LEU A 130 5.94 -7.09 -13.40
N GLU A 131 4.72 -7.00 -13.90
CA GLU A 131 4.33 -7.34 -15.27
C GLU A 131 3.80 -6.11 -15.99
N ALA A 132 3.99 -6.04 -17.30
CA ALA A 132 3.31 -5.06 -18.13
C ALA A 132 1.88 -5.54 -18.44
N GLY A 133 0.94 -4.61 -18.54
CA GLY A 133 -0.44 -4.89 -18.93
C GLY A 133 -1.50 -4.42 -17.92
N PRO A 134 -2.77 -4.81 -18.13
CA PRO A 134 -3.89 -4.37 -17.34
C PRO A 134 -3.91 -5.02 -15.95
N HIS A 135 -3.93 -4.19 -14.92
CA HIS A 135 -4.09 -4.59 -13.53
C HIS A 135 -5.46 -4.16 -13.01
N ARG A 136 -5.98 -4.90 -12.03
CA ARG A 136 -7.15 -4.51 -11.25
C ARG A 136 -6.79 -4.42 -9.78
N ILE A 137 -7.37 -3.44 -9.08
CA ILE A 137 -7.09 -3.21 -7.67
C ILE A 137 -8.39 -2.90 -6.93
N GLN A 138 -8.52 -3.48 -5.75
CA GLN A 138 -9.60 -3.19 -4.82
C GLN A 138 -9.02 -3.06 -3.42
N VAL A 139 -9.50 -2.07 -2.65
CA VAL A 139 -9.05 -1.83 -1.29
C VAL A 139 -10.12 -2.30 -0.32
N ARG A 140 -9.70 -2.95 0.77
CA ARG A 140 -10.53 -3.35 1.89
C ARG A 140 -9.98 -2.72 3.16
N ALA A 141 -10.86 -2.18 3.98
CA ALA A 141 -10.59 -1.73 5.33
C ALA A 141 -11.48 -2.52 6.29
N GLU A 142 -10.94 -2.93 7.41
CA GLU A 142 -11.63 -3.77 8.39
C GLU A 142 -11.19 -3.40 9.80
N THR A 143 -12.15 -3.28 10.68
CA THR A 143 -12.00 -3.20 12.14
C THR A 143 -12.71 -4.41 12.76
N PRO A 144 -12.63 -4.63 14.08
CA PRO A 144 -13.37 -5.73 14.72
C PRO A 144 -14.90 -5.70 14.49
N THR A 145 -15.48 -4.52 14.22
CA THR A 145 -16.94 -4.32 14.11
C THR A 145 -17.40 -3.81 12.76
N HIS A 146 -16.51 -3.25 11.94
CA HIS A 146 -16.86 -2.56 10.71
C HIS A 146 -15.95 -2.98 9.56
N TRP A 147 -16.45 -2.85 8.34
CA TRP A 147 -15.63 -3.05 7.15
C TRP A 147 -16.11 -2.18 6.00
N ALA A 148 -15.20 -1.86 5.11
CA ALA A 148 -15.48 -1.18 3.86
C ALA A 148 -14.65 -1.79 2.73
N GLN A 149 -15.20 -1.74 1.52
CA GLN A 149 -14.53 -2.18 0.31
C GLN A 149 -14.77 -1.16 -0.81
N SER A 150 -13.70 -0.77 -1.50
CA SER A 150 -13.79 0.14 -2.64
C SER A 150 -14.46 -0.53 -3.84
N ALA A 151 -14.90 0.28 -4.81
CA ALA A 151 -15.07 -0.22 -6.17
C ALA A 151 -13.72 -0.73 -6.72
N GLU A 152 -13.76 -1.66 -7.67
CA GLU A 152 -12.56 -2.10 -8.36
C GLU A 152 -12.08 -1.00 -9.31
N ALA A 153 -10.82 -0.57 -9.14
CA ALA A 153 -10.15 0.35 -10.04
C ALA A 153 -9.20 -0.41 -10.98
N ARG A 154 -8.83 0.23 -12.09
CA ARG A 154 -7.99 -0.36 -13.13
C ARG A 154 -6.86 0.59 -13.48
N PHE A 155 -5.71 0.02 -13.81
CA PHE A 155 -4.59 0.75 -14.40
C PHE A 155 -3.82 -0.17 -15.36
N THR A 156 -3.01 0.43 -16.22
CA THR A 156 -2.15 -0.32 -17.16
C THR A 156 -0.70 0.02 -16.84
N ALA A 157 0.11 -1.01 -16.53
CA ALA A 157 1.54 -0.86 -16.41
C ALA A 157 2.17 -0.94 -17.82
N THR A 158 2.84 0.11 -18.25
CA THR A 158 3.56 0.11 -19.53
C THR A 158 4.87 -0.67 -19.41
N PRO A 159 5.29 -1.41 -20.47
CA PRO A 159 6.61 -2.03 -20.49
C PRO A 159 7.71 -0.99 -20.24
N ALA A 160 8.72 -1.39 -19.48
CA ALA A 160 9.89 -0.56 -19.21
C ALA A 160 11.14 -1.41 -19.15
N ASN A 161 12.28 -0.83 -19.52
CA ASN A 161 13.59 -1.46 -19.34
C ASN A 161 14.00 -1.38 -17.87
N SER A 162 13.30 -2.14 -17.02
CA SER A 162 13.66 -2.35 -15.63
C SER A 162 14.20 -3.76 -15.51
N PRO A 163 15.38 -3.97 -14.90
CA PRO A 163 15.89 -5.31 -14.65
C PRO A 163 15.03 -6.09 -13.61
N GLY A 164 13.94 -5.51 -13.08
CA GLY A 164 13.06 -6.21 -12.16
C GLY A 164 13.64 -6.30 -10.74
N ILE A 165 13.42 -7.42 -10.06
CA ILE A 165 13.91 -7.70 -8.70
C ILE A 165 14.98 -8.78 -8.78
N LEU A 166 16.02 -8.68 -7.94
CA LEU A 166 16.96 -9.78 -7.75
C LEU A 166 16.26 -10.97 -7.09
N ARG A 167 16.32 -12.12 -7.75
CA ARG A 167 15.80 -13.41 -7.26
C ARG A 167 16.93 -14.43 -7.30
N VAL A 168 16.78 -15.51 -6.55
CA VAL A 168 17.62 -16.69 -6.73
C VAL A 168 17.43 -17.19 -8.16
N SER A 169 18.53 -17.50 -8.86
CA SER A 169 18.45 -17.94 -10.24
C SER A 169 17.73 -19.29 -10.32
N SER A 170 16.79 -19.35 -11.25
CA SER A 170 16.09 -20.58 -11.61
C SER A 170 17.01 -21.61 -12.28
N ARG A 171 18.14 -21.15 -12.84
CA ARG A 171 19.15 -21.97 -13.52
C ARG A 171 20.24 -22.47 -12.58
N ASP A 172 20.72 -21.61 -11.69
CA ASP A 172 21.73 -21.97 -10.67
C ASP A 172 21.40 -21.31 -9.32
N PRO A 173 20.95 -22.08 -8.33
CA PRO A 173 20.57 -21.56 -7.01
C PRO A 173 21.70 -20.85 -6.25
N ASN A 174 22.97 -20.99 -6.65
CA ASN A 174 24.10 -20.26 -6.06
C ASN A 174 24.24 -18.81 -6.55
N TYR A 175 23.49 -18.43 -7.59
CA TYR A 175 23.54 -17.10 -8.20
C TYR A 175 22.22 -16.36 -8.04
N LEU A 176 22.30 -15.03 -8.15
CA LEU A 176 21.15 -14.16 -8.26
C LEU A 176 20.95 -13.75 -9.71
N GLU A 177 19.70 -13.68 -10.15
CA GLU A 177 19.33 -13.14 -11.45
C GLU A 177 18.20 -12.13 -11.33
N PHE A 178 18.14 -11.25 -12.30
CA PHE A 178 17.07 -10.29 -12.45
C PHE A 178 15.80 -10.98 -12.95
N SER A 179 14.64 -10.59 -12.41
CA SER A 179 13.36 -11.25 -12.70
C SER A 179 12.75 -10.88 -14.05
N SER A 180 13.42 -10.07 -14.87
CA SER A 180 12.94 -9.56 -16.15
C SER A 180 13.95 -9.78 -17.26
#